data_AF-A0A1M5EET1-F1
#
_entry.id   AF-A0A1M5EET1-F1
#
_cell.length_a   1.000
_cell.length_b   1.000
_cell.length_c   1.000
_cell.angle_alpha   90.00
_cell.angle_beta   90.00
_cell.angle_gamma   90.00
#
_symmetry.space_group_name_H-M   'P 1'
#
loop_
_entity.id
_entity.type
_entity.pdbx_description
1 polymer ?
#
loop_
_entity_poly.entity_id
_entity_poly.type
_entity_poly.pdbx_seq_one_letter_code
_entity_poly.pdbx_strand_id
1 'polypeptide(L)'
;MAVDRIYTVIYNKIYQYEEVYRVGANKRILVSLPESLLEEVDHIASIENCNRSEFIREAMKLYIKEKKKMQIRESMKKGYMEMAAINIELAELGFTAENECITTYEIKLSKCD
;
A
#
# COMPACT_ATOMS: atom_id res chain seq x y z
N MET A 1 13.47 16.47 0.75
CA MET A 1 14.38 15.41 1.22
C MET A 1 13.69 14.33 2.06
N ALA A 2 12.75 14.62 2.98
CA ALA A 2 11.97 13.57 3.68
C ALA A 2 10.77 13.04 2.88
N VAL A 3 10.00 13.94 2.23
CA VAL A 3 8.90 13.58 1.33
C VAL A 3 9.41 12.68 0.20
N ASP A 4 10.60 12.95 -0.29
CA ASP A 4 11.24 12.24 -1.41
C ASP A 4 11.64 10.80 -1.04
N ARG A 5 12.09 10.55 0.20
CA ARG A 5 12.36 9.18 0.68
C ARG A 5 11.09 8.40 0.97
N ILE A 6 10.06 9.03 1.54
CA ILE A 6 8.75 8.40 1.74
C ILE A 6 8.12 8.06 0.39
N TYR A 7 8.14 9.00 -0.56
CA TYR A 7 7.70 8.76 -1.93
C TYR A 7 8.53 7.65 -2.56
N THR A 8 9.86 7.65 -2.43
CA THR A 8 10.74 6.60 -2.97
C THR A 8 10.47 5.22 -2.37
N VAL A 9 10.18 5.10 -1.06
CA VAL A 9 9.83 3.82 -0.43
C VAL A 9 8.44 3.35 -0.87
N ILE A 10 7.47 4.27 -1.00
CA ILE A 10 6.13 3.97 -1.52
C ILE A 10 6.23 3.53 -2.99
N TYR A 11 6.88 4.32 -3.82
CA TYR A 11 7.08 4.08 -5.25
C TYR A 11 7.81 2.75 -5.43
N ASN A 12 9.01 2.58 -4.88
CA ASN A 12 9.77 1.34 -5.07
C ASN A 12 9.01 0.10 -4.57
N LYS A 13 8.27 0.19 -3.46
CA LYS A 13 7.51 -0.97 -2.95
C LYS A 13 6.26 -1.26 -3.78
N ILE A 14 5.60 -0.25 -4.35
CA ILE A 14 4.49 -0.41 -5.30
C ILE A 14 4.99 -0.99 -6.64
N TYR A 15 6.09 -0.48 -7.19
CA TYR A 15 6.62 -0.94 -8.49
C TYR A 15 7.32 -2.30 -8.38
N GLN A 16 7.82 -2.71 -7.20
CA GLN A 16 8.27 -4.10 -6.99
C GLN A 16 7.11 -5.12 -7.03
N TYR A 17 5.84 -4.67 -6.91
CA TYR A 17 4.67 -5.55 -7.04
C TYR A 17 4.23 -5.81 -8.48
N GLU A 18 4.78 -5.11 -9.48
CA GLU A 18 4.45 -5.35 -10.89
C GLU A 18 5.24 -6.53 -11.51
N GLU A 19 6.27 -7.05 -10.84
CA GLU A 19 6.93 -8.28 -11.29
C GLU A 19 6.15 -9.54 -10.86
N VAL A 20 5.11 -9.91 -11.62
CA VAL A 20 4.69 -11.32 -11.70
C VAL A 20 4.24 -11.66 -13.11
N TYR A 21 5.17 -12.05 -13.99
CA TYR A 21 4.88 -12.98 -15.08
C TYR A 21 6.08 -13.89 -15.35
N ARG A 22 6.36 -14.83 -14.42
CA ARG A 22 6.98 -16.08 -14.86
C ARG A 22 5.89 -16.89 -15.58
N VAL A 23 5.85 -16.77 -16.91
CA VAL A 23 5.17 -17.74 -17.77
C VAL A 23 5.92 -19.06 -17.59
N GLY A 24 5.39 -19.97 -16.76
CA GLY A 24 6.07 -21.24 -16.50
C GLY A 24 5.37 -22.13 -15.48
N ALA A 25 4.63 -23.12 -15.99
CA ALA A 25 4.12 -24.33 -15.34
C ALA A 25 3.15 -24.16 -14.14
N ASN A 26 1.90 -24.59 -14.35
CA ASN A 26 0.95 -24.84 -13.27
C ASN A 26 1.48 -25.95 -12.35
N LYS A 27 1.67 -25.65 -11.06
CA LYS A 27 1.98 -26.65 -10.04
C LYS A 27 0.71 -27.13 -9.36
N ARG A 28 0.55 -28.45 -9.24
CA ARG A 28 -0.56 -29.06 -8.48
C ARG A 28 -0.17 -29.16 -7.02
N ILE A 29 -1.10 -28.84 -6.13
CA ILE A 29 -0.97 -29.03 -4.69
C ILE A 29 -2.11 -29.92 -4.22
N LEU A 30 -1.83 -30.80 -3.25
CA LEU A 30 -2.85 -31.57 -2.54
C LEU A 30 -3.03 -30.91 -1.17
N VAL A 31 -4.28 -30.60 -0.83
CA VAL A 31 -4.63 -29.99 0.47
C VAL A 31 -5.79 -30.75 1.09
N SER A 32 -5.73 -30.92 2.41
CA SER A 32 -6.83 -31.49 3.18
C SER A 32 -7.64 -30.35 3.80
N LEU A 33 -8.95 -30.37 3.60
CA LEU A 33 -9.89 -29.38 4.13
C LEU A 33 -10.96 -30.09 4.97
N PRO A 34 -11.50 -29.45 6.01
CA PRO A 34 -12.69 -29.95 6.70
C PRO A 34 -13.84 -30.13 5.72
N GLU A 35 -14.62 -31.19 5.90
CA GLU A 35 -15.74 -31.51 5.00
C GLU A 35 -16.78 -30.38 4.94
N SER A 36 -17.10 -29.78 6.09
CA SER A 36 -18.00 -28.63 6.18
C SER A 36 -17.54 -27.43 5.35
N LEU A 37 -16.24 -27.16 5.30
CA LEU A 37 -15.71 -26.06 4.49
C LEU A 37 -15.75 -26.41 3.00
N LEU A 38 -15.53 -27.67 2.65
CA LEU A 38 -15.62 -28.12 1.26
C LEU A 38 -17.06 -28.05 0.73
N GLU A 39 -18.04 -28.41 1.56
CA GLU A 39 -19.46 -28.26 1.25
C GLU A 39 -19.85 -26.80 0.99
N GLU A 40 -19.36 -25.86 1.80
CA GLU A 40 -19.59 -24.43 1.60
C GLU A 40 -18.97 -23.94 0.28
N VAL A 41 -17.73 -24.36 -0.01
CA VAL A 41 -17.05 -24.06 -1.28
C VAL A 41 -17.86 -24.59 -2.46
N ASP A 42 -18.40 -25.80 -2.37
CA ASP A 42 -19.20 -26.39 -3.44
C ASP A 42 -20.50 -25.65 -3.67
N HIS A 43 -21.16 -25.26 -2.58
CA HIS A 43 -22.39 -24.49 -2.67
C HIS A 43 -22.15 -23.16 -3.39
N ILE A 44 -21.12 -22.40 -2.98
CA ILE A 44 -20.80 -21.10 -3.60
C ILE A 44 -20.35 -21.29 -5.05
N ALA A 45 -19.48 -22.26 -5.32
CA ALA A 45 -19.00 -22.54 -6.67
C ALA A 45 -20.17 -22.92 -7.62
N SER A 46 -21.18 -23.63 -7.12
CA SER A 46 -22.40 -23.94 -7.88
C SER A 46 -23.24 -22.69 -8.20
N ILE A 47 -23.34 -21.74 -7.27
CA ILE A 47 -24.06 -20.47 -7.47
C ILE A 47 -23.31 -19.60 -8.47
N GLU A 48 -21.98 -19.53 -8.37
CA GLU A 48 -21.12 -18.73 -9.25
C GLU A 48 -20.81 -19.41 -10.59
N ASN A 49 -21.33 -20.62 -10.82
CA ASN A 49 -21.11 -21.44 -12.01
C ASN A 49 -19.60 -21.63 -12.33
N CYS A 50 -18.78 -21.83 -11.30
CA CYS A 50 -17.35 -22.09 -11.41
C CYS A 50 -16.99 -23.45 -10.80
N ASN A 51 -15.80 -23.97 -11.11
CA ASN A 51 -15.33 -25.23 -10.50
C ASN A 51 -14.50 -24.96 -9.23
N ARG A 52 -14.40 -25.97 -8.34
CA ARG A 52 -13.61 -25.89 -7.09
C ARG A 52 -12.19 -25.34 -7.31
N SER A 53 -11.51 -25.79 -8.37
CA SER A 53 -10.12 -25.39 -8.64
C SER A 53 -9.99 -23.94 -9.09
N GLU A 54 -11.01 -23.39 -9.73
CA GLU A 54 -11.12 -21.99 -10.10
C GLU A 54 -11.42 -21.14 -8.88
N PHE A 55 -12.46 -21.51 -8.12
CA PHE A 55 -12.83 -20.84 -6.87
C PHE A 55 -11.63 -20.74 -5.91
N ILE A 56 -10.95 -21.86 -5.63
CA ILE A 56 -9.79 -21.90 -4.73
C ILE A 56 -8.66 -21.01 -5.25
N ARG A 57 -8.44 -20.95 -6.57
CA ARG A 57 -7.38 -20.14 -7.17
C ARG A 57 -7.68 -18.65 -7.02
N GLU A 58 -8.92 -18.23 -7.27
CA GLU A 58 -9.32 -16.84 -7.11
C GLU A 58 -9.31 -16.42 -5.63
N ALA A 59 -9.79 -17.28 -4.73
CA ALA A 59 -9.69 -17.05 -3.30
C ALA A 59 -8.22 -16.90 -2.84
N MET A 60 -7.31 -17.74 -3.32
CA MET A 60 -5.87 -17.62 -3.02
C MET A 60 -5.28 -16.31 -3.56
N LYS A 61 -5.60 -15.94 -4.80
CA LYS A 61 -5.13 -14.67 -5.39
C LYS A 61 -5.60 -13.47 -4.56
N LEU A 62 -6.87 -13.46 -4.18
CA LEU A 62 -7.45 -12.41 -3.36
C LEU A 62 -6.78 -12.35 -1.98
N TYR A 63 -6.63 -13.49 -1.32
CA TYR A 63 -5.96 -13.58 -0.02
C TYR A 63 -4.53 -13.04 -0.06
N ILE A 64 -3.75 -13.43 -1.07
CA ILE A 64 -2.37 -12.95 -1.26
C ILE A 64 -2.37 -11.44 -1.49
N LYS A 65 -3.27 -10.92 -2.34
CA LYS A 65 -3.40 -9.48 -2.62
C LYS A 65 -3.69 -8.68 -1.34
N GLU A 66 -4.64 -9.13 -0.53
CA GLU A 66 -4.97 -8.44 0.72
C GLU A 66 -3.86 -8.54 1.77
N LYS A 67 -3.16 -9.67 1.88
CA LYS A 67 -1.97 -9.79 2.74
C LYS A 67 -0.87 -8.82 2.34
N LYS A 68 -0.58 -8.69 1.04
CA LYS A 68 0.40 -7.74 0.50
C LYS A 68 0.02 -6.29 0.83
N LYS A 69 -1.26 -5.93 0.66
CA LYS A 69 -1.79 -4.59 1.00
C LYS A 69 -1.60 -4.27 2.48
N MET A 70 -1.89 -5.23 3.36
CA MET A 70 -1.68 -5.06 4.81
C MET A 70 -0.19 -4.88 5.15
N GLN A 71 0.71 -5.65 4.53
CA GLN A 71 2.16 -5.50 4.73
C GLN A 71 2.68 -4.12 4.29
N ILE A 72 2.15 -3.57 3.20
CA ILE A 72 2.47 -2.20 2.78
C ILE A 72 2.04 -1.21 3.86
N ARG A 73 0.79 -1.30 4.34
CA ARG A 73 0.26 -0.39 5.38
C ARG A 73 1.09 -0.41 6.66
N GLU A 74 1.43 -1.59 7.16
CA GLU A 74 2.27 -1.73 8.36
C GLU A 74 3.67 -1.16 8.15
N SER A 75 4.27 -1.43 6.99
CA SER A 75 5.57 -0.87 6.63
C SER A 75 5.55 0.66 6.54
N MET A 76 4.47 1.23 6.01
CA MET A 76 4.30 2.68 5.92
C MET A 76 4.16 3.30 7.30
N LYS A 77 3.29 2.73 8.14
CA LYS A 77 3.13 3.17 9.53
C LYS A 77 4.47 3.16 10.26
N LYS A 78 5.24 2.09 10.13
CA LYS A 78 6.57 1.98 10.72
C LYS A 78 7.53 3.06 10.22
N GLY A 79 7.64 3.24 8.90
CA GLY A 79 8.51 4.27 8.32
C GLY A 79 8.14 5.69 8.75
N TYR A 80 6.84 6.00 8.85
CA TYR A 80 6.38 7.29 9.36
C TYR A 80 6.74 7.52 10.83
N MET A 81 6.62 6.49 11.67
CA MET A 81 7.03 6.58 13.08
C MET A 81 8.54 6.76 13.22
N GLU A 82 9.34 6.04 12.43
CA GLU A 82 10.81 6.15 12.43
C GLU A 82 11.29 7.54 11.97
N MET A 83 10.59 8.16 11.03
CA MET A 83 10.92 9.48 10.49
C MET A 83 10.20 10.64 11.21
N ALA A 84 9.44 10.36 12.27
CA ALA A 84 8.56 11.35 12.89
C ALA A 84 9.31 12.62 13.32
N ALA A 85 10.46 12.48 13.99
CA ALA A 85 11.26 13.60 14.46
C ALA A 85 11.76 14.49 13.30
N ILE A 86 12.32 13.89 12.25
CA ILE A 86 12.82 14.60 11.06
C ILE A 86 11.66 15.27 10.32
N ASN A 87 10.52 14.60 10.20
CA ASN A 87 9.34 15.16 9.53
C ASN A 87 8.80 16.38 10.27
N ILE A 88 8.80 16.36 11.61
CA ILE A 88 8.40 17.50 12.44
C ILE A 88 9.37 18.67 12.23
N GLU A 89 10.68 18.43 12.37
CA GLU A 89 11.70 19.46 12.21
C GLU A 89 11.61 20.14 10.83
N LEU A 90 11.44 19.35 9.76
CA LEU A 90 11.27 19.89 8.42
C LEU A 90 9.97 20.70 8.24
N ALA A 91 8.88 20.27 8.89
CA ALA A 91 7.62 20.99 8.86
C ALA A 91 7.73 22.35 9.57
N GLU A 92 8.39 22.39 10.72
CA GLU A 92 8.63 23.63 11.49
C GLU A 92 9.53 24.60 10.73
N LEU A 93 10.61 24.09 10.11
CA LEU A 93 11.50 24.89 9.26
C LEU A 93 10.75 25.47 8.06
N GLY A 94 9.95 24.66 7.37
CA GLY A 94 9.13 25.11 6.24
C GLY A 94 8.12 26.17 6.63
N PHE A 95 7.40 25.95 7.74
CA PHE A 95 6.43 26.91 8.27
C PHE A 95 7.07 28.25 8.61
N THR A 96 8.23 28.22 9.26
CA THR A 96 8.98 29.44 9.61
C THR A 96 9.37 30.23 8.36
N ALA A 97 9.94 29.55 7.37
CA ALA A 97 10.36 30.18 6.11
C ALA A 97 9.18 30.76 5.32
N GLU A 98 8.04 30.06 5.28
CA GLU A 98 6.82 30.57 4.66
C GLU A 98 6.30 31.83 5.38
N ASN A 99 6.28 31.82 6.70
CA ASN A 99 5.80 32.96 7.48
C ASN A 99 6.71 34.20 7.31
N GLU A 100 8.03 34.01 7.25
CA GLU A 100 8.99 35.09 6.94
C GLU A 100 8.76 35.66 5.54
N CYS A 101 8.51 34.80 4.54
CA CYS A 101 8.18 35.23 3.18
C CYS A 101 6.90 36.07 3.14
N ILE A 102 5.84 35.60 3.80
CA ILE A 102 4.54 36.29 3.90
C ILE A 102 4.73 37.66 4.57
N THR A 103 5.37 37.69 5.73
CA THR A 103 5.63 38.95 6.47
C THR A 103 6.40 39.94 5.61
N THR A 104 7.44 39.48 4.90
CA THR A 104 8.23 40.32 4.01
C THR A 104 7.41 40.85 2.84
N TYR A 105 6.53 40.03 2.28
CA TYR A 105 5.62 40.42 1.21
C TYR A 105 4.64 41.51 1.67
N GLU A 106 4.02 41.34 2.84
CA GLU A 106 3.08 42.32 3.42
C GLU A 106 3.76 43.66 3.73
N ILE A 107 4.98 43.63 4.27
CA ILE A 107 5.79 44.84 4.50
C ILE A 107 6.10 45.57 3.18
N LYS A 108 6.34 44.85 2.08
CA LYS A 108 6.59 45.48 0.78
C LYS A 108 5.30 46.08 0.21
N LEU A 109 4.18 45.38 0.32
CA LEU A 109 2.89 45.84 -0.18
C LEU A 109 2.44 47.11 0.53
N SER A 110 2.53 47.14 1.86
CA SER A 110 2.18 48.31 2.67
C SER A 110 3.05 49.56 2.45
N LYS A 111 4.19 49.43 1.76
CA LYS A 111 5.07 50.56 1.40
C LYS A 111 4.80 51.10 -0.01
N CYS A 112 3.96 50.43 -0.79
CA CYS A 112 3.58 50.83 -2.15
C CYS A 112 2.25 51.59 -2.20
N ASP A 113 1.53 51.67 -1.08
CA ASP A 113 0.36 52.54 -0.85
C ASP A 113 0.80 53.89 -0.24
#